data_AF-A0A4U6W9F9-F1
#
_entry.id   AF-A0A4U6W9F9-F1
#
_cell.length_a   1.000
_cell.length_b   1.000
_cell.length_c   1.000
_cell.angle_alpha   90.00
_cell.angle_beta   90.00
_cell.angle_gamma   90.00
#
_symmetry.space_group_name_H-M   'P 1'
#
loop_
_entity.id
_entity.type
_entity.pdbx_description
1 polymer ?
#
loop_
_entity_poly.entity_id
_entity_poly.type
_entity_poly.pdbx_seq_one_letter_code
_entity_poly.pdbx_strand_id
1 'polypeptide(L)'
;MLLAVVKYSRTFLNLGCQFACCPKDEKKQCGYMIWVDPERDDRAFGVLVKLMKKKMQVEEDAKKWDEELGKANYELREIKNELKAVRQQL
;
A
#
# COMPACT_ATOMS: atom_id res chain seq x y z
N MET A 1 -2.00 -10.17 -36.58
CA MET A 1 -1.13 -10.03 -35.39
C MET A 1 -2.04 -9.91 -34.17
N LEU A 2 -2.11 -10.92 -33.30
CA LEU A 2 -2.88 -10.81 -32.05
C LEU A 2 -2.07 -9.95 -31.08
N LEU A 3 -2.55 -8.74 -30.79
CA LEU A 3 -1.93 -7.87 -29.79
C LEU A 3 -2.30 -8.41 -28.41
N ALA A 4 -1.32 -8.83 -27.61
CA ALA A 4 -1.54 -9.15 -26.20
C ALA A 4 -1.45 -7.88 -25.35
N VAL A 5 -2.22 -7.81 -24.26
CA VAL A 5 -2.14 -6.71 -23.29
C VAL A 5 -1.38 -7.20 -22.07
N VAL A 6 -0.36 -6.45 -21.65
CA VAL A 6 0.39 -6.72 -20.42
C VAL A 6 -0.32 -6.09 -19.23
N LYS A 7 -0.55 -6.88 -18.19
CA LYS A 7 -1.16 -6.46 -16.92
C LYS A 7 -0.27 -6.84 -15.75
N TYR A 8 -0.46 -6.16 -14.63
CA TYR A 8 0.18 -6.49 -13.36
C TYR A 8 -0.78 -7.30 -12.49
N SER A 9 -0.29 -8.41 -11.95
CA SER A 9 -0.99 -9.17 -10.95
C SER A 9 -0.97 -8.42 -9.60
N ARG A 10 -2.15 -8.44 -8.97
CA ARG A 10 -2.39 -7.85 -7.64
C ARG A 10 -2.65 -8.92 -6.58
N THR A 11 -2.40 -10.19 -6.88
CA THR A 11 -2.53 -11.26 -5.89
C THR A 11 -1.30 -11.31 -5.00
N PHE A 12 -1.47 -11.70 -3.73
CA PHE A 12 -0.38 -11.76 -2.74
C PHE A 12 0.83 -12.58 -3.21
N LEU A 13 0.60 -13.68 -3.94
CA LEU A 13 1.65 -14.57 -4.44
C LEU A 13 2.32 -14.08 -5.73
N ASN A 14 1.68 -13.18 -6.49
CA ASN A 14 2.21 -12.72 -7.76
C ASN A 14 2.19 -11.19 -7.83
N LEU A 15 2.36 -10.50 -6.70
CA LEU A 15 2.16 -9.06 -6.62
C LEU A 15 3.26 -8.34 -7.40
N GLY A 16 2.87 -7.51 -8.37
CA GLY A 16 3.82 -6.83 -9.23
C GLY A 16 4.49 -7.74 -10.27
N CYS A 17 4.00 -8.97 -10.43
CA CYS A 17 4.33 -9.82 -11.57
C CYS A 17 3.50 -9.38 -12.78
N GLN A 18 4.14 -9.29 -13.94
CA GLN A 18 3.52 -8.99 -15.21
C GLN A 18 3.09 -10.26 -15.94
N PHE A 19 1.88 -10.24 -16.46
CA PHE A 19 1.38 -11.27 -17.36
C PHE A 19 0.78 -10.64 -18.61
N ALA A 20 1.01 -11.24 -19.76
CA ALA A 20 0.30 -10.93 -20.99
C ALA A 20 -1.00 -11.73 -21.02
N CYS A 21 -2.10 -11.07 -21.36
CA CYS A 21 -3.40 -11.73 -21.53
C CYS A 21 -4.13 -11.26 -22.79
N CYS A 22 -5.23 -11.95 -23.08
CA CYS A 22 -6.13 -11.60 -24.17
C CYS A 22 -6.52 -10.11 -24.09
N PRO A 23 -6.41 -9.34 -25.19
CA PRO A 23 -6.72 -7.91 -25.20
C PRO A 23 -8.22 -7.63 -25.03
N LYS A 24 -9.06 -8.66 -25.19
CA LYS A 24 -10.51 -8.53 -25.08
C LYS A 24 -10.93 -8.24 -23.64
N ASP A 25 -12.05 -7.55 -23.50
CA ASP A 25 -12.70 -7.32 -22.20
C ASP A 25 -12.93 -8.63 -21.48
N GLU A 26 -12.91 -8.59 -20.15
CA GLU A 26 -12.97 -9.76 -19.25
C GLU A 26 -14.09 -10.76 -19.63
N LYS A 27 -15.29 -10.25 -19.96
CA LYS A 27 -16.45 -11.05 -20.37
C LYS A 27 -16.29 -11.76 -21.73
N LYS A 28 -15.26 -11.42 -22.50
CA LYS A 28 -14.98 -11.90 -23.87
C LYS A 28 -13.58 -12.51 -24.00
N GLN A 29 -12.86 -12.69 -22.89
CA GLN A 29 -11.52 -13.27 -22.91
C GLN A 29 -11.57 -14.74 -23.31
N CYS A 30 -10.60 -15.17 -24.14
CA CYS A 30 -10.46 -16.56 -24.57
C CYS A 30 -9.64 -17.42 -23.60
N GLY A 31 -9.34 -16.92 -22.40
CA GLY A 31 -8.51 -17.62 -21.40
C GLY A 31 -7.00 -17.56 -21.64
N TYR A 32 -6.53 -16.94 -22.74
CA TYR A 32 -5.09 -16.77 -23.00
C TYR A 32 -4.42 -15.90 -21.92
N MET A 33 -3.41 -16.47 -21.26
CA MET A 33 -2.58 -15.82 -20.25
C MET A 33 -1.18 -16.47 -20.22
N ILE A 34 -0.14 -15.65 -20.15
CA ILE A 34 1.26 -16.07 -19.96
C ILE A 34 1.99 -15.08 -19.05
N TRP A 35 2.83 -15.58 -18.15
CA TRP A 35 3.74 -14.72 -17.37
C TRP A 35 4.84 -14.16 -18.29
N VAL A 36 5.11 -12.86 -18.18
CA VAL A 36 6.13 -12.18 -19.01
C VAL A 36 7.28 -11.61 -18.18
N ASP A 37 7.21 -11.73 -16.85
CA ASP A 37 8.38 -11.47 -16.03
C ASP A 37 9.50 -12.45 -16.39
N PRO A 38 10.77 -12.01 -16.37
CA PRO A 38 11.88 -12.94 -16.34
C PRO A 38 11.75 -13.86 -15.11
N GLU A 39 12.30 -15.08 -15.22
CA GLU A 39 12.40 -16.00 -14.09
C GLU A 39 13.03 -15.25 -12.90
N ARG A 40 12.23 -15.12 -11.84
CA ARG A 40 12.72 -14.59 -10.58
C ARG A 40 13.37 -15.76 -9.86
N ASP A 41 14.61 -15.58 -9.43
CA ASP A 41 15.22 -16.48 -8.44
C ASP A 41 14.27 -16.58 -7.23
N ASP A 42 13.97 -17.80 -6.78
CA ASP A 42 13.14 -18.08 -5.60
C ASP A 42 13.59 -17.26 -4.38
N ARG A 43 14.91 -17.00 -4.28
CA ARG A 43 15.48 -16.12 -3.26
C ARG A 43 14.99 -14.68 -3.39
N ALA A 44 14.93 -14.13 -4.60
CA ALA A 44 14.45 -12.79 -4.87
C ALA A 44 12.96 -12.64 -4.55
N PHE A 45 12.15 -13.67 -4.85
CA PHE A 45 10.75 -13.71 -4.46
C PHE A 45 10.57 -13.65 -2.94
N GLY A 46 11.31 -14.48 -2.20
CA GLY A 46 11.26 -14.49 -0.73
C GLY A 46 11.67 -13.15 -0.10
N VAL A 47 12.66 -12.46 -0.68
CA VAL A 47 13.07 -11.12 -0.24
C VAL A 47 11.98 -10.09 -0.52
N LEU A 48 11.38 -10.10 -1.71
CA LEU A 48 10.33 -9.16 -2.10
C LEU A 48 9.12 -9.24 -1.16
N VAL A 49 8.63 -10.45 -0.85
CA VAL A 49 7.51 -10.66 0.07
C VAL A 49 7.83 -10.13 1.47
N LYS A 50 9.05 -10.36 1.98
CA LYS A 50 9.48 -9.83 3.28
C LYS A 50 9.51 -8.29 3.29
N LEU A 51 10.03 -7.67 2.24
CA LEU A 51 10.06 -6.21 2.11
C LEU A 51 8.65 -5.62 2.04
N MET A 52 7.72 -6.26 1.32
CA MET A 52 6.33 -5.82 1.25
C MET A 52 5.62 -5.91 2.59
N LYS A 53 5.79 -7.00 3.35
CA LYS A 53 5.24 -7.10 4.71
C LYS A 53 5.77 -6.00 5.62
N LYS A 54 7.08 -5.72 5.56
CA LYS A 54 7.69 -4.61 6.32
C LYS A 54 7.13 -3.26 5.89
N LYS A 55 6.95 -3.03 4.59
CA LYS A 55 6.36 -1.79 4.06
C LYS A 55 4.94 -1.59 4.59
N MET A 56 4.10 -2.63 4.54
CA MET A 56 2.73 -2.58 5.05
C MET A 56 2.69 -2.26 6.55
N GLN A 57 3.54 -2.90 7.36
CA GLN A 57 3.65 -2.60 8.79
C GLN A 57 4.04 -1.15 9.04
N VAL A 58 5.03 -0.63 8.29
CA VAL A 58 5.47 0.76 8.42
C VAL A 58 4.35 1.75 8.05
N GLU A 59 3.53 1.43 7.05
CA GLU A 59 2.38 2.26 6.67
C GLU A 59 1.29 2.26 7.75
N GLU A 60 1.01 1.10 8.36
CA GLU A 60 0.06 0.98 9.48
C GLU A 60 0.57 1.73 10.74
N ASP A 61 1.84 1.57 11.07
CA ASP A 61 2.48 2.25 12.20
C ASP A 61 2.47 3.77 11.98
N ALA A 62 2.81 4.24 10.78
CA ALA A 62 2.77 5.66 10.44
C ALA A 62 1.36 6.25 10.61
N LYS A 63 0.33 5.53 10.18
CA LYS A 63 -1.06 5.95 10.39
C LYS A 63 -1.41 6.05 11.88
N LYS A 64 -0.99 5.07 12.68
CA LYS A 64 -1.21 5.10 14.13
C LYS A 64 -0.53 6.31 14.78
N TRP A 65 0.71 6.59 14.42
CA TRP A 65 1.44 7.74 14.95
C TRP A 65 0.80 9.08 14.55
N ASP A 66 0.25 9.18 13.34
CA ASP A 66 -0.48 10.37 12.89
C ASP A 66 -1.75 10.61 13.72
N GLU A 67 -2.50 9.55 14.03
CA GLU A 67 -3.67 9.62 14.92
C GLU A 67 -3.29 10.02 16.36
N GLU A 68 -2.22 9.46 16.91
CA GLU A 68 -1.72 9.80 18.25
C GLU A 68 -1.23 11.25 18.32
N LEU A 69 -0.49 11.71 17.29
CA LEU A 69 -0.04 13.08 17.18
C LEU A 69 -1.22 14.05 17.10
N GLY A 70 -2.28 13.69 16.37
CA GLY A 70 -3.52 14.47 16.30
C GLY A 70 -4.17 14.67 17.68
N LYS A 71 -4.24 13.61 18.49
CA LYS A 71 -4.79 13.67 19.86
C LYS A 71 -3.94 14.54 20.77
N ALA A 72 -2.63 14.34 20.78
CA ALA A 72 -1.71 15.13 21.61
C ALA A 72 -1.77 16.63 21.26
N ASN A 73 -1.87 16.97 19.98
CA ASN A 73 -2.02 18.36 19.54
C ASN A 73 -3.35 18.98 19.96
N TYR A 74 -4.42 18.20 20.02
CA TYR A 74 -5.72 18.65 20.53
C TYR A 74 -5.63 18.95 22.03
N GLU A 75 -5.10 18.01 22.83
CA GLU A 75 -4.92 18.19 24.28
C GLU A 75 -4.05 19.40 24.61
N LEU A 76 -2.94 19.58 23.89
CA LEU A 76 -2.05 20.73 24.06
C LEU A 76 -2.77 22.06 23.77
N ARG A 77 -3.70 22.07 22.80
CA ARG A 77 -4.51 23.26 22.49
C ARG A 77 -5.47 23.57 23.64
N GLU A 78 -6.15 22.58 24.18
CA GLU A 78 -7.08 22.76 25.29
C GLU A 78 -6.36 23.28 26.54
N ILE A 79 -5.24 22.64 26.92
CA ILE A 79 -4.40 23.10 28.04
C ILE A 79 -3.94 24.55 27.84
N LYS A 80 -3.55 24.91 26.62
CA LYS A 80 -3.13 26.28 26.30
C LYS A 80 -4.29 27.28 26.44
N ASN A 81 -5.50 26.88 26.06
CA ASN A 81 -6.70 27.71 26.21
C ASN A 81 -7.06 27.90 27.68
N GLU A 82 -7.05 26.84 28.47
CA GLU A 82 -7.29 26.88 29.92
C GLU A 82 -6.27 27.77 30.64
N LEU A 83 -4.99 27.61 30.33
CA LEU A 83 -3.92 28.43 30.93
C LEU A 83 -4.11 29.92 30.59
N LYS A 84 -4.54 30.24 29.37
CA LYS A 84 -4.86 31.61 28.97
C LYS A 84 -6.06 32.16 29.76
N ALA A 85 -7.10 31.35 29.97
CA ALA A 85 -8.28 31.75 30.73
C ALA A 85 -7.94 32.02 32.20
N VAL A 86 -7.16 31.13 32.85
CA VAL A 86 -6.70 31.33 34.23
C VAL A 86 -5.85 32.60 34.35
N ARG A 87 -4.94 32.83 33.40
CA ARG A 87 -4.10 34.04 33.40
C ARG A 87 -4.90 35.34 33.26
N GLN A 88 -6.10 35.31 32.67
CA GLN A 88 -6.95 36.49 32.54
C GLN A 88 -7.78 36.80 33.81
N GLN A 89 -7.83 35.87 34.77
CA GLN A 89 -8.55 36.01 36.04
C GLN A 89 -7.65 36.45 37.21
N LEU A 90 -6.33 36.51 36.98
CA LEU A 90 -5.29 37.02 37.89
C LEU A 90 -4.94 38.47 37.54
#